data_AF-A0A3B5MQE9-F1
#
_entry.id   AF-A0A3B5MQE9-F1
#
_cell.length_a   1.000
_cell.length_b   1.000
_cell.length_c   1.000
_cell.angle_alpha   90.00
_cell.angle_beta   90.00
_cell.angle_gamma   90.00
#
_symmetry.space_group_name_H-M   'P 1'
#
loop_
_entity.id
_entity.type
_entity.pdbx_description
1 polymer ?
#
loop_
_entity_poly.entity_id
_entity_poly.type
_entity_poly.pdbx_seq_one_letter_code
_entity_poly.pdbx_strand_id
1 'polypeptide(L)'
;MKTGSQIRLLLWKNWTLRKRQKIRFLVEISWPVLLFIGLVWLRKANPLYQQHECHFPNKALPSAGILPWIQGIFCNANNPCFRYPTQGESPGIVSNYNNSVLAHFYVDIQELLLNETEVRQYGRLWREMASFSNFMDTLRNNPSAIAGRGLKIDDILKDDEILTAFLLRDAGLSESIVYQLVNAQLRLEQFAFGVPDLQLKDIACSQALLEHFIIFPSRMGLHGVRNAMCALSQQRLQRIEDILYANLDFFKIFRLVGGLLKINP
;
A
#
# COMPACT_ATOMS: atom_id res chain seq x y z
N MET A 1 84.87 -64.89 -27.97
CA MET A 1 84.43 -64.57 -26.58
C MET A 1 82.92 -64.65 -26.53
N LYS A 2 82.32 -65.40 -25.60
CA LYS A 2 80.85 -65.60 -25.55
C LYS A 2 80.18 -64.29 -25.11
N THR A 3 79.27 -63.73 -25.91
CA THR A 3 78.57 -62.45 -25.69
C THR A 3 77.96 -62.34 -24.28
N GLY A 4 77.43 -63.43 -23.73
CA GLY A 4 76.88 -63.48 -22.37
C GLY A 4 77.91 -63.19 -21.26
N SER A 5 79.18 -63.56 -21.45
CA SER A 5 80.25 -63.24 -20.49
C SER A 5 80.57 -61.75 -20.47
N GLN A 6 80.51 -61.08 -21.63
CA GLN A 6 80.73 -59.64 -21.73
C GLN A 6 79.56 -58.86 -21.11
N ILE A 7 78.30 -59.28 -21.34
CA ILE A 7 77.11 -58.67 -20.73
C ILE A 7 77.15 -58.79 -19.21
N ARG A 8 77.51 -59.96 -18.67
CA ARG A 8 77.63 -60.17 -17.22
C ARG A 8 78.69 -59.24 -16.60
N LEU A 9 79.83 -59.06 -17.26
CA LEU A 9 80.88 -58.15 -16.80
C LEU A 9 80.41 -56.69 -16.80
N LEU A 10 79.65 -56.28 -17.83
CA LEU A 10 79.07 -54.93 -17.92
C LEU A 10 78.02 -54.67 -16.84
N LEU A 11 77.11 -55.62 -16.59
CA LEU A 11 76.14 -55.53 -15.50
C LEU A 11 76.84 -55.49 -14.13
N TRP A 12 77.87 -56.30 -13.93
CA TRP A 12 78.67 -56.29 -12.70
C TRP A 12 79.38 -54.94 -12.49
N LYS A 13 79.95 -54.37 -13.55
CA LYS A 13 80.56 -53.03 -13.51
C LYS A 13 79.52 -51.98 -13.13
N ASN A 14 78.36 -51.95 -13.80
CA ASN A 14 77.29 -51.00 -13.51
C ASN A 14 76.71 -51.14 -12.10
N TRP A 15 76.53 -52.38 -11.63
CA TRP A 15 76.10 -52.68 -10.26
C TRP A 15 77.12 -52.20 -9.23
N THR A 16 78.41 -52.51 -9.45
CA THR A 16 79.49 -52.11 -8.54
C THR A 16 79.63 -50.59 -8.48
N LEU A 17 79.45 -49.90 -9.62
CA LEU A 17 79.44 -48.43 -9.68
C LEU A 17 78.26 -47.84 -8.88
N ARG A 18 77.04 -48.36 -9.04
CA ARG A 18 75.88 -47.91 -8.24
C ARG A 18 76.04 -48.24 -6.75
N LYS A 19 76.60 -49.40 -6.40
CA LYS A 19 76.87 -49.82 -5.00
C LYS A 19 77.88 -48.92 -4.30
N ARG A 20 78.88 -48.40 -5.02
CA ARG A 20 79.88 -47.45 -4.50
C ARG A 20 79.30 -46.04 -4.33
N GLN A 21 78.35 -45.64 -5.18
CA GLN A 21 77.68 -44.32 -5.13
C GLN A 21 76.38 -44.34 -4.31
N LYS A 22 76.48 -44.68 -3.01
CA LYS A 22 75.31 -44.86 -2.12
C LYS A 22 74.37 -43.65 -2.08
N ILE A 23 74.91 -42.43 -2.07
CA ILE A 23 74.10 -41.19 -2.02
C ILE A 23 73.25 -41.03 -3.29
N ARG A 24 73.85 -41.21 -4.48
CA ARG A 24 73.14 -41.07 -5.76
C ARG A 24 72.02 -42.10 -5.90
N PHE A 25 72.27 -43.33 -5.48
CA PHE A 25 71.26 -44.39 -5.47
C PHE A 25 70.08 -44.08 -4.54
N LEU A 26 70.33 -43.55 -3.34
CA LEU A 26 69.28 -43.13 -2.42
C LEU A 26 68.45 -41.98 -3.00
N VAL A 27 69.07 -40.97 -3.62
CA VAL A 27 68.33 -39.87 -4.26
C VAL A 27 67.48 -40.36 -5.43
N GLU A 28 68.00 -41.28 -6.25
CA GLU A 28 67.28 -41.88 -7.39
C GLU A 28 66.02 -42.64 -6.95
N ILE A 29 66.04 -43.26 -5.76
CA ILE A 29 64.86 -43.95 -5.18
C ILE A 29 63.95 -42.98 -4.42
N SER A 30 64.51 -42.08 -3.62
CA SER A 30 63.72 -41.16 -2.79
C SER A 30 62.98 -40.12 -3.61
N TRP A 31 63.55 -39.66 -4.74
CA TRP A 31 62.93 -38.67 -5.62
C TRP A 31 61.50 -39.06 -6.10
N PRO A 32 61.27 -40.21 -6.75
CA PRO A 32 59.93 -40.61 -7.15
C PRO A 32 59.00 -40.83 -5.95
N VAL A 33 59.51 -41.36 -4.83
CA VAL A 33 58.72 -41.56 -3.61
C VAL A 33 58.20 -40.23 -3.06
N LEU A 34 59.05 -39.20 -2.98
CA LEU A 34 58.65 -37.86 -2.54
C LEU A 34 57.62 -37.23 -3.49
N LEU A 35 57.78 -37.41 -4.81
CA LEU A 35 56.79 -36.94 -5.80
C LEU A 35 55.42 -37.60 -5.58
N PHE A 36 55.37 -38.93 -5.39
CA PHE A 36 54.11 -39.63 -5.14
C PHE A 36 53.48 -39.25 -3.81
N ILE A 37 54.27 -39.07 -2.75
CA ILE A 37 53.77 -38.56 -1.46
C ILE A 37 53.15 -37.18 -1.64
N GLY A 38 53.81 -36.29 -2.40
CA GLY A 38 53.27 -34.97 -2.73
C GLY A 38 51.93 -35.03 -3.48
N LEU A 39 51.80 -35.92 -4.46
CA LEU A 39 50.56 -36.13 -5.21
C LEU A 39 49.43 -36.70 -4.34
N VAL A 40 49.74 -37.66 -3.46
CA VAL A 40 48.76 -38.21 -2.50
C VAL A 40 48.32 -37.14 -1.52
N TRP A 41 49.24 -36.31 -1.03
CA TRP A 41 48.92 -35.18 -0.17
C TRP A 41 48.03 -34.15 -0.88
N LEU A 42 48.35 -33.80 -2.13
CA LEU A 42 47.54 -32.90 -2.95
C LEU A 42 46.12 -33.44 -3.17
N ARG A 43 45.99 -34.75 -3.43
CA ARG A 43 44.69 -35.43 -3.56
C ARG A 43 43.92 -35.45 -2.25
N LYS A 44 44.59 -35.59 -1.11
CA LYS A 44 43.96 -35.55 0.21
C LYS A 44 43.52 -34.14 0.59
N ALA A 45 44.28 -33.13 0.19
CA ALA A 45 43.94 -31.72 0.41
C ALA A 45 42.76 -31.26 -0.47
N ASN A 46 42.54 -31.88 -1.62
CA ASN A 46 41.44 -31.60 -2.55
C ASN A 46 40.50 -32.81 -2.64
N PRO A 47 39.67 -33.08 -1.63
CA PRO A 47 38.69 -34.15 -1.70
C PRO A 47 37.70 -33.89 -2.85
N LEU A 48 37.25 -34.96 -3.52
CA LEU A 48 36.21 -34.87 -4.54
C LEU A 48 34.91 -34.42 -3.87
N TYR A 49 34.36 -33.30 -4.33
CA TYR A 49 33.06 -32.83 -3.85
C TYR A 49 31.96 -33.67 -4.51
N GLN A 50 31.27 -34.49 -3.72
CA GLN A 50 30.10 -35.23 -4.20
C GLN A 50 28.88 -34.32 -4.13
N GLN A 51 28.29 -34.04 -5.29
CA GLN A 51 27.00 -33.39 -5.38
C GLN A 51 25.92 -34.43 -5.63
N HIS A 52 24.79 -34.32 -4.95
CA HIS A 52 23.60 -35.07 -5.32
C HIS A 52 23.05 -34.58 -6.67
N GLU A 53 22.20 -35.41 -7.29
CA GLU A 53 21.36 -34.98 -8.41
C GLU A 53 20.57 -33.72 -7.99
N CYS A 54 20.78 -32.65 -8.75
CA CYS A 54 20.42 -31.31 -8.36
C CYS A 54 19.23 -30.83 -9.19
N HIS A 55 18.11 -30.59 -8.51
CA HIS A 55 16.89 -30.08 -9.12
C HIS A 55 16.73 -28.61 -8.77
N PHE A 56 16.35 -27.83 -9.78
CA PHE A 56 16.19 -26.39 -9.65
C PHE A 56 14.74 -25.98 -9.92
N PRO A 57 14.15 -25.14 -9.06
CA PRO A 57 12.84 -24.58 -9.32
C PRO A 57 12.89 -23.67 -10.55
N ASN A 58 11.87 -23.77 -11.40
CA ASN A 58 11.76 -22.95 -12.60
C ASN A 58 11.60 -21.46 -12.26
N LYS A 59 12.22 -20.60 -13.08
CA LYS A 59 12.06 -19.14 -13.02
C LYS A 59 11.22 -18.66 -14.18
N ALA A 60 10.09 -18.06 -13.88
CA ALA A 60 9.23 -17.46 -14.89
C ALA A 60 9.91 -16.22 -15.50
N LEU A 61 9.77 -16.06 -16.80
CA LEU A 61 10.09 -14.81 -17.49
C LEU A 61 8.95 -13.80 -17.29
N PRO A 62 9.19 -12.48 -17.43
CA PRO A 62 8.14 -11.47 -17.33
C PRO A 62 6.94 -11.72 -18.27
N SER A 63 7.17 -12.40 -19.40
CA SER A 63 6.14 -12.78 -20.37
C SER A 63 5.13 -13.79 -19.84
N ALA A 64 5.47 -14.60 -18.83
CA ALA A 64 4.56 -15.53 -18.18
C ALA A 64 3.72 -14.87 -17.06
N GLY A 65 3.93 -13.56 -16.82
CA GLY A 65 3.26 -12.78 -15.79
C GLY A 65 4.24 -12.14 -14.81
N ILE A 66 3.94 -10.91 -14.39
CA ILE A 66 4.79 -10.14 -13.46
C ILE A 66 4.86 -10.80 -12.08
N LEU A 67 3.76 -11.37 -11.59
CA LEU A 67 3.72 -12.01 -10.27
C LEU A 67 4.58 -13.29 -10.21
N PRO A 68 4.43 -14.29 -11.11
CA PRO A 68 5.34 -15.44 -11.16
C PRO A 68 6.82 -15.05 -11.35
N TRP A 69 7.09 -13.99 -12.11
CA TRP A 69 8.44 -13.47 -12.32
C TRP A 69 9.06 -12.92 -11.02
N ILE A 70 8.33 -12.07 -10.29
CA ILE A 70 8.76 -11.54 -8.99
C ILE A 70 8.95 -12.68 -7.97
N GLN A 71 8.03 -13.65 -7.92
CA GLN A 71 8.16 -14.82 -7.07
C GLN A 71 9.46 -15.59 -7.37
N GLY A 72 9.80 -15.77 -8.65
CA GLY A 72 11.05 -16.42 -9.05
C GLY A 72 12.33 -15.66 -8.64
N ILE A 73 12.27 -14.33 -8.55
CA ILE A 73 13.39 -13.49 -8.10
C ILE A 73 13.54 -13.58 -6.58
N PHE A 74 12.47 -13.35 -5.82
CA PHE A 74 12.55 -13.23 -4.37
C PHE A 74 12.58 -14.59 -3.66
N CYS A 75 11.78 -15.57 -4.11
CA CYS A 75 11.71 -16.88 -3.44
C CYS A 75 12.90 -17.79 -3.77
N ASN A 76 13.60 -17.57 -4.89
CA ASN A 76 14.76 -18.36 -5.31
C ASN A 76 15.96 -17.52 -5.79
N ALA A 77 16.29 -16.47 -5.03
CA ALA A 77 17.46 -15.62 -5.31
C ALA A 77 18.78 -16.39 -5.28
N ASN A 78 18.94 -17.30 -4.30
CA ASN A 78 20.19 -18.04 -4.05
C ASN A 78 20.32 -19.35 -4.84
N ASN A 79 19.36 -19.68 -5.72
CA ASN A 79 19.31 -20.94 -6.47
C ASN A 79 19.64 -22.18 -5.61
N PRO A 80 18.85 -22.45 -4.54
CA PRO A 80 19.05 -23.65 -3.75
C PRO A 80 18.90 -24.89 -4.61
N CYS A 81 19.79 -25.85 -4.39
CA CYS A 81 19.81 -27.12 -5.08
C CYS A 81 19.01 -28.15 -4.28
N PHE A 82 17.96 -28.72 -4.87
CA PHE A 82 17.12 -29.72 -4.22
C PHE A 82 17.53 -31.13 -4.65
N ARG A 83 17.46 -32.09 -3.73
CA ARG A 83 17.78 -33.49 -3.98
C ARG A 83 16.71 -34.24 -4.78
N TYR A 84 15.49 -33.72 -4.81
CA TYR A 84 14.32 -34.35 -5.43
C TYR A 84 13.68 -33.37 -6.42
N PRO A 85 13.01 -33.87 -7.47
CA PRO A 85 12.39 -33.02 -8.48
C PRO A 85 11.37 -32.06 -7.86
N THR A 86 11.43 -30.82 -8.32
CA THR A 86 10.49 -29.78 -7.89
C THR A 86 9.14 -29.95 -8.61
N GLN A 87 8.06 -29.39 -8.05
CA GLN A 87 6.72 -29.51 -8.63
C GLN A 87 6.65 -28.99 -10.07
N GLY A 88 7.40 -27.92 -10.38
CA GLY A 88 7.50 -27.34 -11.72
C GLY A 88 8.30 -28.16 -12.74
N GLU A 89 8.98 -29.24 -12.32
CA GLU A 89 9.61 -30.20 -13.24
C GLU A 89 8.64 -31.32 -13.64
N SER A 90 7.49 -31.44 -12.97
CA SER A 90 6.47 -32.45 -13.27
C SER A 90 5.63 -32.05 -14.49
N PRO A 91 5.30 -32.99 -15.39
CA PRO A 91 4.50 -32.69 -16.58
C PRO A 91 3.12 -32.15 -16.18
N GLY A 92 2.72 -31.02 -16.79
CA GLY A 92 1.44 -30.37 -16.56
C GLY A 92 1.39 -29.36 -15.40
N ILE A 93 2.46 -29.23 -14.60
CA ILE A 93 2.56 -28.25 -13.52
C ILE A 93 3.68 -27.26 -13.84
N VAL A 94 3.33 -25.97 -13.93
CA VAL A 94 4.29 -24.91 -14.32
C VAL A 94 4.71 -24.05 -13.12
N SER A 95 3.94 -23.99 -12.03
CA SER A 95 4.25 -23.12 -10.88
C SER A 95 4.73 -23.91 -9.68
N ASN A 96 5.93 -23.57 -9.19
CA ASN A 96 6.46 -24.05 -7.91
C ASN A 96 5.92 -23.27 -6.69
N TYR A 97 5.21 -22.14 -6.91
CA TYR A 97 4.89 -21.16 -5.85
C TYR A 97 3.39 -21.01 -5.57
N ASN A 98 2.55 -21.94 -6.02
CA ASN A 98 1.09 -21.82 -5.89
C ASN A 98 0.62 -21.69 -4.43
N ASN A 99 1.32 -22.32 -3.49
CA ASN A 99 1.01 -22.26 -2.04
C ASN A 99 1.83 -21.18 -1.30
N SER A 100 2.44 -20.24 -2.00
CA SER A 100 3.16 -19.15 -1.35
C SER A 100 2.17 -18.12 -0.79
N VAL A 101 2.52 -17.47 0.33
CA VAL A 101 1.71 -16.40 0.94
C VAL A 101 1.41 -15.30 -0.08
N LEU A 102 2.36 -14.99 -0.96
CA LEU A 102 2.18 -13.98 -2.01
C LEU A 102 1.18 -14.42 -3.09
N ALA A 103 1.11 -15.71 -3.42
CA ALA A 103 0.11 -16.24 -4.34
C ALA A 103 -1.29 -16.17 -3.72
N HIS A 104 -1.45 -16.59 -2.46
CA HIS A 104 -2.72 -16.48 -1.73
C HIS A 104 -3.18 -15.02 -1.61
N PHE A 105 -2.30 -14.13 -1.17
CA PHE A 105 -2.59 -12.71 -1.05
C PHE A 105 -3.04 -12.07 -2.38
N TYR A 106 -2.42 -12.46 -3.50
CA TYR A 106 -2.83 -11.97 -4.82
C TYR A 106 -4.24 -12.46 -5.20
N VAL A 107 -4.53 -13.74 -4.96
CA VAL A 107 -5.87 -14.30 -5.22
C VAL A 107 -6.91 -13.61 -4.33
N ASP A 108 -6.63 -13.43 -3.04
CA ASP A 108 -7.53 -12.76 -2.09
C ASP A 108 -7.80 -11.30 -2.50
N ILE A 109 -6.76 -10.54 -2.87
CA ILE A 109 -6.91 -9.16 -3.36
C ILE A 109 -7.68 -9.13 -4.67
N GLN A 110 -7.38 -10.04 -5.59
CA GLN A 110 -8.06 -10.09 -6.87
C GLN A 110 -9.55 -10.39 -6.67
N GLU A 111 -9.89 -11.31 -5.77
CA GLU A 111 -11.27 -11.63 -5.42
C GLU A 111 -11.97 -10.44 -4.74
N LEU A 112 -11.29 -9.76 -3.81
CA LEU A 112 -11.83 -8.58 -3.12
C LEU A 112 -12.02 -7.37 -4.06
N LEU A 113 -11.10 -7.18 -5.01
CA LEU A 113 -11.15 -6.10 -6.00
C LEU A 113 -12.06 -6.40 -7.20
N LEU A 114 -12.37 -7.67 -7.49
CA LEU A 114 -13.24 -8.08 -8.59
C LEU A 114 -14.63 -8.51 -8.12
N ASN A 115 -14.91 -8.47 -6.80
CA ASN A 115 -16.26 -8.72 -6.30
C ASN A 115 -17.20 -7.57 -6.74
N GLU A 116 -17.93 -7.80 -7.83
CA GLU A 116 -18.70 -6.77 -8.57
C GLU A 116 -19.71 -5.99 -7.71
N THR A 117 -20.19 -6.59 -6.63
CA THR A 117 -21.19 -5.98 -5.75
C THR A 117 -20.61 -4.80 -4.95
N GLU A 118 -19.40 -4.93 -4.43
CA GLU A 118 -18.70 -3.86 -3.71
C GLU A 118 -18.02 -2.88 -4.66
N VAL A 119 -17.49 -3.35 -5.80
CA VAL A 119 -16.84 -2.50 -6.81
C VAL A 119 -17.82 -1.49 -7.43
N ARG A 120 -19.10 -1.86 -7.62
CA ARG A 120 -20.13 -0.88 -8.06
C ARG A 120 -20.37 0.20 -7.01
N GLN A 121 -20.32 -0.15 -5.74
CA GLN A 121 -20.52 0.78 -4.63
C GLN A 121 -19.31 1.71 -4.50
N TYR A 122 -18.08 1.20 -4.60
CA TYR A 122 -16.86 2.01 -4.67
C TYR A 122 -16.77 2.85 -5.96
N GLY A 123 -17.22 2.33 -7.10
CA GLY A 123 -17.28 3.08 -8.36
C GLY A 123 -18.33 4.19 -8.33
N ARG A 124 -19.36 4.10 -7.49
CA ARG A 124 -20.29 5.19 -7.20
C ARG A 124 -19.64 6.24 -6.30
N LEU A 125 -18.99 5.80 -5.21
CA LEU A 125 -18.25 6.68 -4.31
C LEU A 125 -17.13 7.44 -5.04
N TRP A 126 -16.40 6.79 -5.94
CA TRP A 126 -15.34 7.43 -6.73
C TRP A 126 -15.89 8.53 -7.65
N ARG A 127 -17.06 8.30 -8.27
CA ARG A 127 -17.75 9.31 -9.08
C ARG A 127 -18.26 10.47 -8.23
N GLU A 128 -18.79 10.20 -7.05
CA GLU A 128 -19.25 11.21 -6.10
C GLU A 128 -18.06 12.06 -5.59
N MET A 129 -16.94 11.42 -5.23
CA MET A 129 -15.68 12.07 -4.84
C MET A 129 -15.09 12.93 -5.96
N ALA A 130 -15.06 12.42 -7.19
CA ALA A 130 -14.59 13.18 -8.35
C ALA A 130 -15.47 14.42 -8.62
N SER A 131 -16.79 14.28 -8.46
CA SER A 131 -17.72 15.42 -8.61
C SER A 131 -17.53 16.48 -7.51
N PHE A 132 -17.23 16.06 -6.28
CA PHE A 132 -16.88 16.96 -5.19
C PHE A 132 -15.55 17.68 -5.46
N SER A 133 -14.53 16.98 -5.97
CA SER A 133 -13.26 17.60 -6.38
C SER A 133 -13.46 18.69 -7.43
N ASN A 134 -14.25 18.42 -8.46
CA ASN A 134 -14.58 19.42 -9.48
C ASN A 134 -15.35 20.62 -8.90
N PHE A 135 -16.24 20.37 -7.94
CA PHE A 135 -16.92 21.45 -7.23
C PHE A 135 -15.95 22.30 -6.43
N MET A 136 -15.05 21.70 -5.65
CA MET A 136 -14.07 22.44 -4.86
C MET A 136 -13.14 23.28 -5.75
N ASP A 137 -12.77 22.75 -6.91
CA ASP A 137 -12.00 23.51 -7.92
C ASP A 137 -12.82 24.68 -8.49
N THR A 138 -14.08 24.44 -8.84
CA THR A 138 -14.98 25.50 -9.34
C THR A 138 -15.23 26.58 -8.28
N LEU A 139 -15.43 26.18 -7.02
CA LEU A 139 -15.65 27.09 -5.90
C LEU A 139 -14.43 27.99 -5.67
N ARG A 140 -13.22 27.42 -5.78
CA ARG A 140 -11.97 28.15 -5.60
C ARG A 140 -11.68 29.10 -6.76
N ASN A 141 -11.92 28.67 -7.99
CA ASN A 141 -11.54 29.42 -9.20
C ASN A 141 -12.64 30.39 -9.67
N ASN A 142 -13.92 30.06 -9.44
CA ASN A 142 -15.07 30.83 -9.89
C ASN A 142 -16.25 30.76 -8.87
N PRO A 143 -16.12 31.41 -7.70
CA PRO A 143 -17.14 31.33 -6.64
C PRO A 143 -18.51 31.90 -7.07
N SER A 144 -18.56 32.81 -8.04
CA SER A 144 -19.81 33.38 -8.54
C SER A 144 -20.67 32.38 -9.30
N ALA A 145 -20.10 31.28 -9.83
CA ALA A 145 -20.84 30.21 -10.49
C ALA A 145 -21.76 29.44 -9.53
N ILE A 146 -21.47 29.51 -8.23
CA ILE A 146 -22.22 28.83 -7.15
C ILE A 146 -23.04 29.84 -6.34
N ALA A 147 -22.89 31.14 -6.60
CA ALA A 147 -23.61 32.20 -5.89
C ALA A 147 -25.12 32.02 -5.98
N GLY A 148 -25.78 31.98 -4.83
CA GLY A 148 -27.23 31.77 -4.72
C GLY A 148 -27.67 30.30 -4.73
N ARG A 149 -26.75 29.33 -4.90
CA ARG A 149 -27.01 27.90 -4.72
C ARG A 149 -26.74 27.53 -3.27
N GLY A 150 -27.71 27.78 -2.41
CA GLY A 150 -27.63 27.48 -0.99
C GLY A 150 -27.79 25.98 -0.69
N LEU A 151 -27.08 25.50 0.33
CA LEU A 151 -27.21 24.12 0.81
C LEU A 151 -28.01 24.09 2.12
N LYS A 152 -29.17 23.44 2.12
CA LYS A 152 -30.04 23.36 3.30
C LYS A 152 -29.36 22.57 4.42
N ILE A 153 -29.44 23.06 5.66
CA ILE A 153 -28.81 22.41 6.82
C ILE A 153 -29.44 21.04 7.09
N ASP A 154 -30.75 20.91 6.96
CA ASP A 154 -31.47 19.62 7.07
C ASP A 154 -30.91 18.53 6.13
N ASP A 155 -30.59 18.89 4.88
CA ASP A 155 -30.19 17.94 3.85
C ASP A 155 -28.76 17.38 4.07
N ILE A 156 -27.96 18.03 4.91
CA ILE A 156 -26.57 17.64 5.21
C ILE A 156 -26.42 16.86 6.53
N LEU A 157 -27.50 16.71 7.30
CA LEU A 157 -27.50 15.95 8.53
C LEU A 157 -27.74 14.45 8.28
N LYS A 158 -27.28 13.62 9.22
CA LYS A 158 -27.59 12.18 9.26
C LYS A 158 -29.10 11.95 9.43
N ASP A 159 -29.61 10.81 8.95
CA ASP A 159 -31.03 10.48 9.07
C ASP A 159 -31.47 10.26 10.54
N ASP A 160 -30.52 9.84 11.39
CA ASP A 160 -30.65 9.62 12.83
C ASP A 160 -30.00 10.74 13.67
N GLU A 161 -30.12 11.99 13.21
CA GLU A 161 -29.50 13.14 13.87
C GLU A 161 -30.07 13.44 15.28
N ILE A 162 -29.19 13.91 16.17
CA ILE A 162 -29.52 14.26 17.56
C ILE A 162 -29.53 15.79 17.76
N LEU A 163 -29.09 16.56 16.78
CA LEU A 163 -28.98 18.02 16.82
C LEU A 163 -30.34 18.68 17.09
N THR A 164 -31.41 18.32 16.37
CA THR A 164 -32.74 18.93 16.55
C THR A 164 -33.26 18.69 17.96
N ALA A 165 -33.11 17.47 18.48
CA ALA A 165 -33.52 17.13 19.84
C ALA A 165 -32.70 17.92 20.89
N PHE A 166 -31.39 18.04 20.68
CA PHE A 166 -30.49 18.81 21.54
C PHE A 166 -30.82 20.30 21.56
N LEU A 167 -31.12 20.90 20.39
CA LEU A 167 -31.48 22.32 20.28
C LEU A 167 -32.77 22.64 21.04
N LEU A 168 -33.75 21.73 21.01
CA LEU A 168 -35.02 21.91 21.72
C LEU A 168 -34.88 21.70 23.24
N ARG A 169 -34.19 20.64 23.67
CA ARG A 169 -34.16 20.23 25.08
C ARG A 169 -33.04 20.87 25.88
N ASP A 170 -31.82 20.83 25.37
CA ASP A 170 -30.62 21.23 26.12
C ASP A 170 -30.22 22.68 25.84
N ALA A 171 -30.35 23.14 24.59
CA ALA A 171 -30.11 24.54 24.24
C ALA A 171 -31.30 25.45 24.60
N GLY A 172 -32.50 24.87 24.78
CA GLY A 172 -33.71 25.59 25.18
C GLY A 172 -34.26 26.52 24.09
N LEU A 173 -34.02 26.22 22.82
CA LEU A 173 -34.57 26.96 21.69
C LEU A 173 -36.04 26.56 21.44
N SER A 174 -36.87 27.51 21.00
CA SER A 174 -38.25 27.20 20.62
C SER A 174 -38.31 26.46 19.29
N GLU A 175 -39.36 25.65 19.09
CA GLU A 175 -39.59 24.89 17.84
C GLU A 175 -39.54 25.78 16.59
N SER A 176 -40.08 27.00 16.68
CA SER A 176 -40.05 27.98 15.59
C SER A 176 -38.63 28.38 15.20
N ILE A 177 -37.72 28.54 16.15
CA ILE A 177 -36.32 28.93 15.91
C ILE A 177 -35.54 27.76 15.33
N VAL A 178 -35.73 26.57 15.89
CA VAL A 178 -35.09 25.34 15.38
C VAL A 178 -35.53 25.07 13.94
N TYR A 179 -36.82 25.21 13.64
CA TYR A 179 -37.32 25.09 12.27
C TYR A 179 -36.66 26.08 11.31
N GLN A 180 -36.51 27.34 11.71
CA GLN A 180 -35.86 28.36 10.86
C GLN A 180 -34.37 28.08 10.67
N LEU A 181 -33.70 27.50 11.67
CA LEU A 181 -32.28 27.14 11.59
C LEU A 181 -32.05 25.92 10.69
N VAL A 182 -32.78 24.82 10.91
CA VAL A 182 -32.63 23.57 10.13
C VAL A 182 -33.03 23.77 8.67
N ASN A 183 -34.03 24.63 8.39
CA ASN A 183 -34.43 24.98 7.02
C ASN A 183 -33.63 26.12 6.40
N ALA A 184 -32.64 26.67 7.10
CA ALA A 184 -31.75 27.68 6.53
C ALA A 184 -30.80 27.05 5.49
N GLN A 185 -30.34 27.87 4.56
CA GLN A 185 -29.40 27.47 3.51
C GLN A 185 -28.04 28.13 3.70
N LEU A 186 -26.96 27.38 3.56
CA LEU A 186 -25.59 27.86 3.65
C LEU A 186 -25.14 28.44 2.30
N ARG A 187 -24.53 29.63 2.33
CA ARG A 187 -23.89 30.28 1.18
C ARG A 187 -22.49 29.69 0.96
N LEU A 188 -22.42 28.66 0.13
CA LEU A 188 -21.17 27.93 -0.14
C LEU A 188 -20.07 28.85 -0.71
N GLU A 189 -20.44 29.92 -1.41
CA GLU A 189 -19.51 30.89 -1.96
C GLU A 189 -18.63 31.56 -0.89
N GLN A 190 -19.13 31.71 0.35
CA GLN A 190 -18.38 32.34 1.43
C GLN A 190 -17.36 31.39 2.08
N PHE A 191 -17.40 30.10 1.75
CA PHE A 191 -16.49 29.08 2.25
C PHE A 191 -15.41 28.68 1.23
N ALA A 192 -15.29 29.42 0.11
CA ALA A 192 -14.34 29.11 -0.96
C ALA A 192 -12.88 29.07 -0.51
N PHE A 193 -12.53 29.83 0.53
CA PHE A 193 -11.19 29.90 1.10
C PHE A 193 -11.06 29.17 2.44
N GLY A 194 -12.03 28.32 2.78
CA GLY A 194 -12.09 27.58 4.04
C GLY A 194 -13.10 28.15 5.04
N VAL A 195 -13.12 27.56 6.24
CA VAL A 195 -13.94 28.03 7.36
C VAL A 195 -13.27 29.29 7.94
N PRO A 196 -14.00 30.41 8.10
CA PRO A 196 -13.44 31.63 8.68
C PRO A 196 -13.02 31.39 10.14
N ASP A 197 -11.90 32.00 10.56
CA ASP A 197 -11.44 32.00 11.96
C ASP A 197 -12.28 32.98 12.81
N LEU A 198 -13.58 32.70 12.91
CA LEU A 198 -14.56 33.49 13.65
C LEU A 198 -15.25 32.57 14.66
N GLN A 199 -15.47 33.07 15.88
CA GLN A 199 -16.26 32.31 16.84
C GLN A 199 -17.73 32.34 16.43
N LEU A 200 -18.44 31.22 16.63
CA LEU A 200 -19.87 31.13 16.30
C LEU A 200 -20.69 32.25 16.96
N LYS A 201 -20.27 32.74 18.14
CA LYS A 201 -20.91 33.86 18.83
C LYS A 201 -20.83 35.18 18.07
N ASP A 202 -19.70 35.47 17.42
CA ASP A 202 -19.52 36.69 16.65
C ASP A 202 -20.44 36.69 15.42
N ILE A 203 -20.58 35.52 14.79
CA ILE A 203 -21.50 35.29 13.66
C ILE A 203 -22.96 35.37 14.14
N ALA A 204 -23.30 34.70 15.25
CA ALA A 204 -24.66 34.62 15.77
C ALA A 204 -25.20 35.97 16.29
N CYS A 205 -24.33 36.83 16.82
CA CYS A 205 -24.73 38.15 17.34
C CYS A 205 -24.75 39.25 16.26
N SER A 206 -24.08 39.07 15.13
CA SER A 206 -24.04 40.05 14.05
C SER A 206 -25.03 39.69 12.94
N GLN A 207 -26.00 40.57 12.70
CA GLN A 207 -26.95 40.40 11.59
C GLN A 207 -26.25 40.35 10.23
N ALA A 208 -25.23 41.20 10.02
CA ALA A 208 -24.51 41.25 8.75
C ALA A 208 -23.76 39.94 8.47
N LEU A 209 -23.10 39.36 9.48
CA LEU A 209 -22.40 38.09 9.33
C LEU A 209 -23.36 36.92 9.15
N LEU A 210 -24.49 36.94 9.87
CA LEU A 210 -25.49 35.88 9.76
C LEU A 210 -26.13 35.86 8.36
N GLU A 211 -26.46 37.02 7.77
CA GLU A 211 -26.93 37.14 6.38
C GLU A 211 -25.85 36.81 5.33
N HIS A 212 -24.59 37.00 5.70
CA HIS A 212 -23.45 36.72 4.84
C HIS A 212 -23.21 35.23 4.65
N PHE A 213 -23.32 34.42 5.72
CA PHE A 213 -23.09 32.96 5.63
C PHE A 213 -24.37 32.13 5.46
N ILE A 214 -25.52 32.61 5.95
CA ILE A 214 -26.75 31.82 6.05
C ILE A 214 -27.94 32.59 5.46
N ILE A 215 -28.70 31.91 4.60
CA ILE A 215 -29.96 32.38 4.02
C ILE A 215 -31.11 31.76 4.80
N PHE A 216 -31.88 32.59 5.51
CA PHE A 216 -33.05 32.14 6.25
C PHE A 216 -34.31 32.15 5.37
N PRO A 217 -35.27 31.22 5.61
CA PRO A 217 -36.55 31.22 4.90
C PRO A 217 -37.37 32.49 5.12
N SER A 218 -37.20 33.17 6.27
CA SER A 218 -37.95 34.38 6.62
C SER A 218 -37.07 35.42 7.31
N ARG A 219 -37.33 36.72 7.04
CA ARG A 219 -36.67 37.84 7.73
C ARG A 219 -36.93 37.82 9.24
N MET A 220 -38.14 37.45 9.65
CA MET A 220 -38.50 37.28 11.06
C MET A 220 -37.73 36.12 11.71
N GLY A 221 -37.53 35.03 10.97
CA GLY A 221 -36.72 33.88 11.41
C GLY A 221 -35.27 34.26 11.67
N LEU A 222 -34.68 35.10 10.81
CA LEU A 222 -33.33 35.60 11.01
C LEU A 222 -33.19 36.36 12.33
N HIS A 223 -34.08 37.32 12.58
CA HIS A 223 -34.04 38.10 13.83
C HIS A 223 -34.31 37.21 15.05
N GLY A 224 -35.21 36.24 14.93
CA GLY A 224 -35.49 35.27 15.98
C GLY A 224 -34.25 34.42 16.32
N VAL A 225 -33.61 33.84 15.30
CA VAL A 225 -32.41 33.01 15.46
C VAL A 225 -31.26 33.83 16.02
N ARG A 226 -31.02 35.04 15.50
CA ARG A 226 -29.99 35.95 16.02
C ARG A 226 -30.20 36.25 17.51
N ASN A 227 -31.42 36.64 17.90
CA ASN A 227 -31.71 36.99 19.30
C ASN A 227 -31.59 35.77 20.23
N ALA A 228 -32.06 34.61 19.80
CA ALA A 228 -31.99 33.38 20.59
C ALA A 228 -30.54 32.86 20.73
N MET A 229 -29.79 32.81 19.62
CA MET A 229 -28.42 32.33 19.59
C MET A 229 -27.45 33.29 20.28
N CYS A 230 -27.63 34.60 20.13
CA CYS A 230 -26.78 35.61 20.78
C CYS A 230 -26.99 35.67 22.31
N ALA A 231 -28.17 35.27 22.80
CA ALA A 231 -28.44 35.15 24.23
C ALA A 231 -27.70 33.96 24.90
N LEU A 232 -27.22 32.99 24.11
CA LEU A 232 -26.49 31.84 24.64
C LEU A 232 -25.06 32.20 25.02
N SER A 233 -24.56 31.54 26.07
CA SER A 233 -23.14 31.63 26.47
C SER A 233 -22.22 31.01 25.41
N GLN A 234 -20.97 31.45 25.35
CA GLN A 234 -19.95 30.93 24.44
C GLN A 234 -19.82 29.39 24.49
N GLN A 235 -19.79 28.81 25.71
CA GLN A 235 -19.65 27.36 25.91
C GLN A 235 -20.84 26.57 25.34
N ARG A 236 -22.06 27.12 25.45
CA ARG A 236 -23.25 26.48 24.87
C ARG A 236 -23.22 26.53 23.34
N LEU A 237 -22.78 27.64 22.77
CA LEU A 237 -22.62 27.77 21.31
C LEU A 237 -21.56 26.82 20.77
N GLN A 238 -20.42 26.69 21.44
CA GLN A 238 -19.39 25.69 21.08
C GLN A 238 -19.95 24.26 21.14
N ARG A 239 -20.75 23.93 22.16
CA ARG A 239 -21.37 22.60 22.24
C ARG A 239 -22.38 22.35 21.12
N ILE A 240 -23.12 23.37 20.69
CA ILE A 240 -23.99 23.28 19.52
C ILE A 240 -23.16 23.03 18.26
N GLU A 241 -22.04 23.73 18.10
CA GLU A 241 -21.10 23.56 16.98
C GLU A 241 -20.51 22.13 16.94
N ASP A 242 -20.05 21.60 18.08
CA ASP A 242 -19.52 20.23 18.18
C ASP A 242 -20.57 19.18 17.79
N ILE A 243 -21.81 19.36 18.28
CA ILE A 243 -22.91 18.44 17.98
C ILE A 243 -23.33 18.55 16.52
N LEU A 244 -23.34 19.76 15.95
CA LEU A 244 -23.58 19.97 14.53
C LEU A 244 -22.56 19.18 13.71
N TYR A 245 -21.25 19.36 13.95
CA TYR A 245 -20.20 18.63 13.22
C TYR A 245 -20.30 17.11 13.38
N ALA A 246 -20.66 16.61 14.57
CA ALA A 246 -20.83 15.18 14.80
C ALA A 246 -22.02 14.55 14.04
N ASN A 247 -23.04 15.37 13.72
CA ASN A 247 -24.26 14.95 13.03
C ASN A 247 -24.24 15.22 11.51
N LEU A 248 -23.18 15.83 10.97
CA LEU A 248 -23.03 15.99 9.53
C LEU A 248 -22.76 14.65 8.82
N ASP A 249 -23.38 14.47 7.67
CA ASP A 249 -23.14 13.36 6.75
C ASP A 249 -22.35 13.86 5.53
N PHE A 250 -21.03 13.62 5.55
CA PHE A 250 -20.13 14.01 4.46
C PHE A 250 -20.49 13.36 3.12
N PHE A 251 -21.07 12.16 3.11
CA PHE A 251 -21.46 11.51 1.85
C PHE A 251 -22.68 12.18 1.22
N LYS A 252 -23.67 12.58 2.04
CA LYS A 252 -24.79 13.42 1.56
C LYS A 252 -24.28 14.75 1.01
N ILE A 253 -23.37 15.41 1.73
CA ILE A 253 -22.75 16.66 1.29
C ILE A 253 -22.08 16.47 -0.08
N PHE A 254 -21.20 15.49 -0.25
CA PHE A 254 -20.51 15.25 -1.53
C PHE A 254 -21.47 15.04 -2.69
N ARG A 255 -22.56 14.30 -2.46
CA ARG A 255 -23.58 14.02 -3.48
C ARG A 255 -24.38 15.28 -3.85
N LEU A 256 -24.82 16.05 -2.86
CA LEU A 256 -25.60 17.27 -3.08
C LEU A 256 -24.76 18.32 -3.80
N VAL A 257 -23.56 18.56 -3.31
CA VAL A 257 -22.59 19.52 -3.84
C VAL A 257 -22.14 19.14 -5.25
N GLY A 258 -21.84 17.86 -5.52
CA GLY A 258 -21.56 17.38 -6.86
C GLY A 258 -22.74 17.52 -7.84
N GLY A 259 -23.97 17.52 -7.33
CA GLY A 259 -25.18 17.80 -8.09
C GLY A 259 -25.35 19.29 -8.43
N LEU A 260 -24.89 20.19 -7.56
CA LEU A 260 -24.98 21.63 -7.77
C LEU A 260 -24.22 22.10 -9.01
N LEU A 261 -23.19 21.40 -9.49
CA LEU A 261 -22.51 21.74 -10.75
C LEU A 261 -23.25 21.27 -12.02
N LYS A 262 -24.10 20.25 -11.91
CA LYS A 262 -24.76 19.62 -13.07
C LYS A 262 -25.96 20.42 -13.59
N ILE A 263 -26.40 21.44 -12.87
CA ILE A 263 -27.52 22.31 -13.22
C ILE A 263 -26.99 23.53 -14.00
N ASN A 264 -26.29 23.28 -15.10
CA ASN A 264 -26.04 24.30 -16.13
C ASN A 264 -26.63 23.73 -17.44
N PRO A 265 -27.78 24.24 -17.92
CA PRO A 265 -28.14 24.10 -19.33
C PRO A 265 -27.17 24.87 -20.23
#